data_AF-A0A1L0D0Y1-F1
#
_entry.id   AF-A0A1L0D0Y1-F1
#
_cell.length_a   1.000
_cell.length_b   1.000
_cell.length_c   1.000
_cell.angle_alpha   90.00
_cell.angle_beta   90.00
_cell.angle_gamma   90.00
#
_symmetry.space_group_name_H-M   'P 1'
#
loop_
_entity.id
_entity.type
_entity.pdbx_description
1 polymer ?
#
loop_
_entity_poly.entity_id
_entity_poly.type
_entity_poly.pdbx_seq_one_letter_code
_entity_poly.pdbx_strand_id
1 'polypeptide(L)'
;MERRCKFPAYHIGQTFMGIKQYDIIIYAGATNRMSVKTTERDYKVVKERIEAWANSPKGAVSVLQSYIFLWELMFDKEMEKTYNPSLDPVFYRPNAVASALFVVWAYNYCLFGPEVRASEEHNWSATENGYSYMRRVCGALLIDSGDSTLVTKNIPEYCSILPTIPRTNNLVGLMMQFLDGFSHCSSEVCREYVGLLGNCAGRSMGRSTSLSFS
;
A
#
# COMPACT_ATOMS: atom_id res chain seq x y z
N MET A 1 -10.77 18.70 -18.03
CA MET A 1 -11.11 17.28 -17.86
C MET A 1 -9.92 16.60 -17.22
N GLU A 2 -10.05 16.19 -15.95
CA GLU A 2 -8.92 15.88 -15.09
C GLU A 2 -8.29 14.53 -15.42
N ARG A 3 -7.01 14.53 -15.84
CA ARG A 3 -6.22 13.34 -16.21
C ARG A 3 -5.59 12.66 -14.98
N ARG A 4 -6.34 12.44 -13.90
CA ARG A 4 -5.85 11.69 -12.73
C ARG A 4 -6.21 10.22 -12.95
N CYS A 5 -5.23 9.31 -13.02
CA CYS A 5 -5.30 7.87 -13.29
C CYS A 5 -6.44 7.43 -14.24
N LYS A 6 -6.10 6.88 -15.41
CA LYS A 6 -7.10 6.60 -16.46
C LYS A 6 -8.21 5.65 -15.99
N PHE A 7 -7.89 4.63 -15.17
CA PHE A 7 -8.87 3.63 -14.73
C PHE A 7 -8.55 3.01 -13.34
N PRO A 8 -8.91 3.66 -12.22
CA PRO A 8 -8.68 3.11 -10.87
C PRO A 8 -9.34 1.74 -10.66
N ALA A 9 -10.53 1.53 -11.24
CA ALA A 9 -11.26 0.26 -11.15
C ALA A 9 -10.52 -0.90 -11.83
N TYR A 10 -9.76 -0.63 -12.90
CA TYR A 10 -8.96 -1.65 -13.57
C TYR A 10 -7.84 -2.15 -12.66
N HIS A 11 -7.02 -1.25 -12.11
CA HIS A 11 -5.91 -1.63 -11.23
C HIS A 11 -6.38 -2.38 -9.99
N ILE A 12 -7.46 -1.91 -9.36
CA ILE A 12 -8.03 -2.57 -8.19
C ILE A 12 -8.64 -3.93 -8.53
N GLY A 13 -9.33 -4.04 -9.66
CA GLY A 13 -9.84 -5.33 -10.15
C GLY A 13 -8.70 -6.33 -10.36
N GLN A 14 -7.63 -5.94 -11.03
CA GLN A 14 -6.45 -6.79 -11.25
C GLN A 14 -5.76 -7.19 -9.93
N THR A 15 -5.66 -6.26 -9.00
CA THR A 15 -5.08 -6.50 -7.67
C THR A 15 -5.90 -7.52 -6.89
N PHE A 16 -7.23 -7.37 -6.86
CA PHE A 16 -8.11 -8.25 -6.08
C PHE A 16 -8.45 -9.58 -6.75
N MET A 17 -8.02 -9.82 -7.99
CA MET A 17 -7.97 -11.17 -8.54
C MET A 17 -6.92 -12.05 -7.85
N GLY A 18 -5.86 -11.44 -7.28
CA GLY A 18 -4.79 -12.14 -6.58
C GLY A 18 -5.04 -12.34 -5.09
N ILE A 19 -5.76 -11.41 -4.46
CA ILE A 19 -5.96 -11.37 -3.00
C ILE A 19 -7.32 -10.81 -2.62
N LYS A 20 -7.90 -11.35 -1.54
CA LYS A 20 -9.16 -10.85 -0.99
C LYS A 20 -8.91 -9.54 -0.24
N GLN A 21 -9.65 -8.50 -0.60
CA GLN A 21 -9.61 -7.22 0.13
C GLN A 21 -9.86 -7.39 1.65
N TYR A 22 -10.71 -8.35 2.03
CA TYR A 22 -11.00 -8.67 3.42
C TYR A 22 -9.76 -9.13 4.21
N ASP A 23 -8.98 -10.04 3.63
CA ASP A 23 -7.78 -10.59 4.25
C ASP A 23 -6.75 -9.47 4.49
N ILE A 24 -6.57 -8.56 3.53
CA ILE A 24 -5.67 -7.41 3.66
C ILE A 24 -6.08 -6.49 4.82
N ILE A 25 -7.37 -6.19 4.94
CA ILE A 25 -7.88 -5.25 5.95
C ILE A 25 -7.77 -5.85 7.36
N ILE A 26 -8.05 -7.15 7.52
CA ILE A 26 -7.76 -7.85 8.78
C ILE A 26 -6.27 -7.78 9.09
N TYR A 27 -5.43 -8.04 8.10
CA TYR A 27 -3.99 -8.03 8.29
C TYR A 27 -3.44 -6.65 8.63
N ALA A 28 -4.06 -5.57 8.13
CA ALA A 28 -3.75 -4.19 8.52
C ALA A 28 -4.15 -3.87 9.99
N GLY A 29 -4.93 -4.74 10.64
CA GLY A 29 -5.32 -4.60 12.03
C GLY A 29 -6.74 -4.08 12.23
N ALA A 30 -7.65 -4.32 11.28
CA ALA A 30 -9.07 -4.07 11.51
C ALA A 30 -9.61 -5.00 12.61
N THR A 31 -10.09 -4.43 13.70
CA THR A 31 -10.69 -5.18 14.82
C THR A 31 -12.13 -5.59 14.49
N ASN A 32 -12.88 -4.73 13.81
CA ASN A 32 -14.28 -4.95 13.45
C ASN A 32 -14.54 -4.49 12.00
N ARG A 33 -15.26 -5.29 11.22
CA ARG A 33 -15.85 -4.83 9.93
C ARG A 33 -17.16 -5.54 9.68
N MET A 34 -18.22 -4.79 9.35
CA MET A 34 -19.58 -5.32 9.12
C MET A 34 -20.11 -6.16 10.29
N SER A 35 -20.00 -5.64 11.52
CA SER A 35 -20.55 -6.22 12.75
C SER A 35 -19.93 -7.54 13.24
N VAL A 36 -18.90 -8.06 12.56
CA VAL A 36 -18.17 -9.26 13.00
C VAL A 36 -16.86 -8.85 13.67
N LYS A 37 -16.68 -9.29 14.92
CA LYS A 37 -15.40 -9.15 15.64
C LYS A 37 -14.38 -10.12 15.03
N THR A 38 -13.22 -9.61 14.67
CA THR A 38 -12.10 -10.45 14.22
C THR A 38 -11.50 -11.15 15.43
N THR A 39 -11.32 -12.47 15.38
CA THR A 39 -10.64 -13.22 16.45
C THR A 39 -9.15 -13.38 16.17
N GLU A 40 -8.34 -13.70 17.19
CA GLU A 40 -6.93 -14.08 17.00
C GLU A 40 -6.76 -15.24 16.01
N ARG A 41 -7.70 -16.19 16.02
CA ARG A 41 -7.70 -17.33 15.11
C ARG A 41 -7.87 -16.87 13.67
N ASP A 42 -8.79 -15.94 13.43
CA ASP A 42 -9.02 -15.37 12.09
C ASP A 42 -7.78 -14.64 11.58
N TYR A 43 -7.12 -13.86 12.46
CA TYR A 43 -5.89 -13.17 12.11
C TYR A 43 -4.76 -14.14 11.73
N LYS A 44 -4.58 -15.25 12.47
CA LYS A 44 -3.57 -16.27 12.14
C LYS A 44 -3.81 -16.89 10.76
N VAL A 45 -5.05 -17.28 10.47
CA VAL A 45 -5.42 -17.83 9.16
C VAL A 45 -5.20 -16.83 8.03
N VAL A 46 -5.56 -15.56 8.26
CA VAL A 46 -5.34 -14.48 7.29
C VAL A 46 -3.84 -14.24 7.06
N LYS A 47 -3.03 -14.24 8.13
CA LYS A 47 -1.58 -14.09 8.05
C LYS A 47 -0.95 -15.18 7.18
N GLU A 48 -1.30 -16.45 7.41
CA GLU A 48 -0.81 -17.58 6.59
C GLU A 48 -1.18 -17.43 5.12
N ARG A 49 -2.40 -16.97 4.82
CA ARG A 49 -2.84 -16.72 3.44
C ARG A 49 -2.08 -15.58 2.78
N ILE A 50 -1.78 -14.52 3.52
CA ILE A 50 -1.00 -13.38 3.02
C ILE A 50 0.46 -13.77 2.81
N GLU A 51 1.03 -14.58 3.69
CA GLU A 51 2.37 -15.16 3.52
C GLU A 51 2.43 -16.02 2.25
N ALA A 52 1.45 -16.91 2.04
CA ALA A 52 1.37 -17.69 0.82
C ALA A 52 1.16 -16.82 -0.43
N TRP A 53 0.34 -15.77 -0.34
CA TRP A 53 0.09 -14.85 -1.45
C TRP A 53 1.32 -14.01 -1.80
N ALA A 54 2.01 -13.44 -0.81
CA ALA A 54 3.18 -12.58 -1.01
C ALA A 54 4.35 -13.35 -1.66
N ASN A 55 4.49 -14.64 -1.33
CA ASN A 55 5.48 -15.53 -1.96
C ASN A 55 5.02 -16.10 -3.32
N SER A 56 3.81 -15.78 -3.79
CA SER A 56 3.28 -16.26 -5.07
C SER A 56 3.47 -15.23 -6.20
N PRO A 57 3.49 -15.67 -7.48
CA PRO A 57 3.47 -14.75 -8.62
C PRO A 57 2.28 -13.79 -8.61
N LYS A 58 1.14 -14.22 -8.04
CA LYS A 58 -0.05 -13.38 -7.90
C LYS A 58 0.19 -12.21 -6.94
N GLY A 59 1.01 -12.42 -5.91
CA GLY A 59 1.46 -11.37 -5.00
C GLY A 59 2.22 -10.28 -5.72
N ALA A 60 3.25 -10.67 -6.47
CA ALA A 60 4.06 -9.76 -7.28
C ALA A 60 3.21 -8.95 -8.27
N VAL A 61 2.31 -9.60 -9.02
CA VAL A 61 1.41 -8.91 -9.96
C VAL A 61 0.50 -7.92 -9.24
N SER A 62 -0.06 -8.30 -8.08
CA SER A 62 -0.99 -7.47 -7.31
C SER A 62 -0.31 -6.20 -6.77
N VAL A 63 0.92 -6.34 -6.25
CA VAL A 63 1.67 -5.19 -5.73
C VAL A 63 2.16 -4.28 -6.86
N LEU A 64 2.57 -4.84 -8.01
CA LEU A 64 2.96 -4.05 -9.18
C LEU A 64 1.79 -3.25 -9.74
N GLN A 65 0.59 -3.84 -9.84
CA GLN A 65 -0.62 -3.10 -10.22
C GLN A 65 -0.89 -1.93 -9.27
N SER A 66 -0.67 -2.14 -7.97
CA SER A 66 -0.82 -1.09 -6.95
C SER A 66 0.25 0.00 -7.09
N TYR A 67 1.50 -0.35 -7.39
CA TYR A 67 2.56 0.62 -7.67
C TYR A 67 2.29 1.45 -8.92
N ILE A 68 1.88 0.81 -10.02
CA ILE A 68 1.53 1.52 -11.27
C ILE A 68 0.40 2.52 -10.99
N PHE A 69 -0.64 2.09 -10.27
CA PHE A 69 -1.75 2.95 -9.90
C PHE A 69 -1.33 4.15 -9.06
N LEU A 70 -0.54 3.93 -8.00
CA LEU A 70 -0.04 5.00 -7.13
C LEU A 70 0.91 5.93 -7.89
N TRP A 71 1.73 5.41 -8.80
CA TRP A 71 2.60 6.20 -9.67
C TRP A 71 1.79 7.14 -10.57
N GLU A 72 0.78 6.63 -11.27
CA GLU A 72 -0.12 7.45 -12.10
C GLU A 72 -0.88 8.52 -11.32
N LEU A 73 -1.10 8.29 -10.02
CA LEU A 73 -1.77 9.23 -9.13
C LEU A 73 -0.82 10.34 -8.66
N MET A 74 0.40 9.96 -8.29
CA MET A 74 1.38 10.83 -7.63
C MET A 74 2.28 11.57 -8.61
N PHE A 75 2.35 11.16 -9.88
CA PHE A 75 3.26 11.75 -10.86
C PHE A 75 2.55 12.13 -12.17
N ASP A 76 2.95 13.27 -12.75
CA ASP A 76 2.77 13.57 -14.17
C ASP A 76 4.13 13.50 -14.85
N LYS A 77 4.39 12.40 -15.57
CA LYS A 77 5.73 12.11 -16.08
C LYS A 77 6.71 12.03 -14.89
N GLU A 78 7.47 13.09 -14.63
CA GLU A 78 8.44 13.20 -13.53
C GLU A 78 8.06 14.27 -12.48
N MET A 79 6.99 15.03 -12.71
CA MET A 79 6.56 16.06 -11.77
C MET A 79 5.64 15.47 -10.71
N GLU A 80 5.94 15.79 -9.45
CA GLU A 80 5.13 15.37 -8.31
C GLU A 80 3.77 16.06 -8.31
N LYS A 81 2.74 15.29 -8.01
CA LYS A 81 1.36 15.73 -7.84
C LYS A 81 0.90 15.44 -6.43
N THR A 82 0.31 16.43 -5.78
CA THR A 82 -0.36 16.25 -4.50
C THR A 82 -1.73 15.65 -4.73
N TYR A 83 -1.97 14.48 -4.13
CA TYR A 83 -3.28 13.86 -4.12
C TYR A 83 -4.09 14.36 -2.92
N ASN A 84 -5.30 14.85 -3.17
CA ASN A 84 -6.24 15.25 -2.12
C ASN A 84 -7.54 14.43 -2.28
N PRO A 85 -7.85 13.51 -1.35
CA PRO A 85 -9.04 12.67 -1.45
C PRO A 85 -10.36 13.45 -1.34
N SER A 86 -10.38 14.59 -0.63
CA SER A 86 -11.57 15.43 -0.45
C SER A 86 -11.99 16.17 -1.72
N LEU A 87 -11.04 16.38 -2.64
CA LEU A 87 -11.26 17.07 -3.91
C LEU A 87 -11.32 16.09 -5.08
N ASP A 88 -11.34 14.78 -4.83
CA ASP A 88 -11.35 13.80 -5.90
C ASP A 88 -12.74 13.73 -6.56
N PRO A 89 -12.86 13.97 -7.88
CA PRO A 89 -14.15 13.90 -8.57
C PRO A 89 -14.68 12.47 -8.70
N VAL A 90 -13.84 11.45 -8.49
CA VAL A 90 -14.21 10.03 -8.58
C VAL A 90 -14.43 9.49 -7.18
N PHE A 91 -15.71 9.39 -6.79
CA PHE A 91 -16.14 8.98 -5.44
C PHE A 91 -15.44 7.73 -4.88
N TYR A 92 -15.20 6.71 -5.70
CA TYR A 92 -14.58 5.45 -5.26
C TYR A 92 -13.05 5.44 -5.31
N ARG A 93 -12.40 6.47 -5.90
CA ARG A 93 -10.94 6.50 -6.03
C ARG A 93 -10.22 6.59 -4.68
N PRO A 94 -10.68 7.35 -3.67
CA PRO A 94 -10.07 7.32 -2.34
C PRO A 94 -10.01 5.91 -1.74
N ASN A 95 -11.04 5.10 -1.95
CA ASN A 95 -11.06 3.69 -1.54
C ASN A 95 -10.05 2.83 -2.32
N ALA A 96 -9.93 3.06 -3.63
CA ALA A 96 -8.89 2.42 -4.44
C ALA A 96 -7.49 2.76 -3.94
N VAL A 97 -7.23 4.03 -3.62
CA VAL A 97 -5.94 4.51 -3.08
C VAL A 97 -5.61 3.82 -1.76
N ALA A 98 -6.52 3.83 -0.79
CA ALA A 98 -6.33 3.13 0.47
C ALA A 98 -6.07 1.63 0.27
N SER A 99 -6.84 0.99 -0.61
CA SER A 99 -6.67 -0.44 -0.93
C SER A 99 -5.30 -0.74 -1.52
N ALA A 100 -4.82 0.06 -2.48
CA ALA A 100 -3.50 -0.10 -3.08
C ALA A 100 -2.37 0.10 -2.05
N LEU A 101 -2.51 1.07 -1.15
CA LEU A 101 -1.57 1.26 -0.04
C LEU A 101 -1.52 0.03 0.85
N PHE A 102 -2.66 -0.52 1.25
CA PHE A 102 -2.67 -1.72 2.09
C PHE A 102 -2.07 -2.94 1.39
N VAL A 103 -2.26 -3.10 0.08
CA VAL A 103 -1.64 -4.17 -0.71
C VAL A 103 -0.12 -4.01 -0.73
N VAL A 104 0.36 -2.80 -1.03
CA VAL A 104 1.80 -2.47 -1.03
C VAL A 104 2.42 -2.75 0.32
N TRP A 105 1.76 -2.32 1.40
CA TRP A 105 2.25 -2.58 2.75
C TRP A 105 2.20 -4.05 3.13
N ALA A 106 1.09 -4.74 2.89
CA ALA A 106 0.95 -6.15 3.25
C ALA A 106 2.01 -7.00 2.54
N TYR A 107 2.25 -6.76 1.25
CA TYR A 107 3.27 -7.47 0.48
C TYR A 107 4.68 -7.27 1.05
N ASN A 108 5.12 -6.01 1.19
CA ASN A 108 6.49 -5.72 1.62
C ASN A 108 6.73 -6.03 3.09
N TYR A 109 5.76 -5.70 3.97
CA TYR A 109 5.88 -6.01 5.40
C TYR A 109 5.91 -7.53 5.64
N CYS A 110 5.15 -8.30 4.86
CA CYS A 110 5.17 -9.76 4.97
C CYS A 110 6.52 -10.36 4.58
N LEU A 111 7.18 -9.85 3.53
CA LEU A 111 8.43 -10.40 3.03
C LEU A 111 9.67 -9.91 3.80
N PHE A 112 9.66 -8.65 4.22
CA PHE A 112 10.86 -7.99 4.73
C PHE A 112 10.72 -7.50 6.18
N GLY A 113 9.50 -7.53 6.74
CA GLY A 113 9.23 -7.08 8.09
C GLY A 113 9.18 -5.55 8.24
N PRO A 114 9.40 -5.03 9.46
CA PRO A 114 9.33 -3.60 9.74
C PRO A 114 10.48 -2.82 9.07
N GLU A 115 10.25 -1.54 8.84
CA GLU A 115 11.25 -0.56 8.37
C GLU A 115 12.31 -0.30 9.45
N VAL A 116 11.86 0.02 10.66
CA VAL A 116 12.72 0.27 11.83
C VAL A 116 12.68 -0.95 12.73
N ARG A 117 13.85 -1.49 13.08
CA ARG A 117 13.94 -2.55 14.09
C ARG A 117 13.76 -1.92 15.47
N ALA A 118 13.00 -2.59 16.33
CA ALA A 118 12.60 -2.12 17.68
C ALA A 118 13.76 -1.69 18.62
N SER A 119 15.03 -1.88 18.22
CA SER A 119 16.21 -1.42 18.95
C SER A 119 16.51 0.08 18.79
N GLU A 120 15.90 0.78 17.82
CA GLU A 120 16.20 2.17 17.47
C GLU A 120 15.10 3.13 17.98
N GLU A 121 14.70 3.00 19.25
CA GLU A 121 13.52 3.65 19.83
C GLU A 121 13.54 5.20 19.81
N HIS A 122 14.64 5.85 19.43
CA HIS A 122 14.88 7.27 19.75
C HIS A 122 14.70 8.26 18.59
N ASN A 123 14.39 7.83 17.37
CA ASN A 123 13.98 8.75 16.31
C ASN A 123 12.89 8.12 15.43
N TRP A 124 11.62 8.39 15.77
CA TRP A 124 10.44 7.95 15.02
C TRP A 124 10.26 8.78 13.75
N SER A 125 11.22 8.67 12.84
CA SER A 125 11.17 9.33 11.53
C SER A 125 11.17 8.29 10.44
N ALA A 126 10.29 8.47 9.45
CA ALA A 126 10.37 7.70 8.21
C ALA A 126 11.76 7.87 7.58
N THR A 127 12.33 6.78 7.09
CA THR A 127 13.66 6.76 6.43
C THR A 127 13.64 7.61 5.16
N GLU A 128 12.51 7.64 4.46
CA GLU A 128 12.28 8.45 3.26
C GLU A 128 10.82 8.92 3.20
N ASN A 129 10.54 9.98 2.45
CA ASN A 129 9.16 10.44 2.20
C ASN A 129 8.48 9.60 1.10
N GLY A 130 7.15 9.75 0.95
CA GLY A 130 6.37 8.96 0.00
C GLY A 130 6.76 9.15 -1.48
N TYR A 131 7.10 10.37 -1.89
CA TYR A 131 7.55 10.64 -3.27
C TYR A 131 8.92 10.04 -3.55
N SER A 132 9.87 10.18 -2.63
CA SER A 132 11.20 9.56 -2.72
C SER A 132 11.11 8.04 -2.78
N TYR A 133 10.26 7.43 -1.95
CA TYR A 133 9.98 6.00 -1.98
C TYR A 133 9.47 5.55 -3.37
N MET A 134 8.44 6.24 -3.89
CA MET A 134 7.86 5.89 -5.18
C MET A 134 8.86 6.10 -6.32
N ARG A 135 9.62 7.21 -6.33
CA ARG A 135 10.70 7.42 -7.34
C ARG A 135 11.75 6.32 -7.29
N ARG A 136 12.13 5.84 -6.11
CA ARG A 136 13.13 4.78 -5.97
C ARG A 136 12.61 3.44 -6.50
N VAL A 137 11.43 3.02 -6.06
CA VAL A 137 10.87 1.72 -6.43
C VAL A 137 10.40 1.73 -7.89
N CYS A 138 9.57 2.69 -8.28
CA CYS A 138 9.07 2.80 -9.65
C CYS A 138 10.17 3.23 -10.63
N GLY A 139 11.13 4.06 -10.21
CA GLY A 139 12.27 4.43 -11.04
C GLY A 139 13.17 3.24 -11.35
N ALA A 140 13.42 2.33 -10.39
CA ALA A 140 14.13 1.08 -10.67
C ALA A 140 13.41 0.22 -11.72
N LEU A 141 12.07 0.11 -11.61
CA LEU A 141 11.25 -0.59 -12.62
C LEU A 141 11.34 0.06 -14.01
N LEU A 142 11.37 1.39 -14.09
CA LEU A 142 11.45 2.14 -15.35
C LEU A 142 12.82 2.08 -16.01
N ILE A 143 13.89 2.21 -15.21
CA ILE A 143 15.27 2.16 -15.71
C ILE A 143 15.55 0.80 -16.32
N ASP A 144 15.16 -0.27 -15.62
CA ASP A 144 15.44 -1.63 -16.04
C ASP A 144 14.57 -2.07 -17.22
N SER A 145 13.35 -1.51 -17.37
CA SER A 145 12.49 -1.78 -18.55
C SER A 145 12.74 -0.84 -19.73
N GLY A 146 13.48 0.26 -19.53
CA GLY A 146 13.74 1.27 -20.56
C GLY A 146 12.50 2.11 -20.95
N ASP A 147 11.44 2.13 -20.12
CA ASP A 147 10.23 2.88 -20.40
C ASP A 147 10.25 4.29 -19.79
N SER A 148 9.53 5.21 -20.42
CA SER A 148 9.29 6.56 -19.88
C SER A 148 8.13 6.61 -18.87
N THR A 149 7.28 5.58 -18.81
CA THR A 149 6.15 5.50 -17.88
C THR A 149 5.82 4.06 -17.57
N LEU A 150 5.35 3.81 -16.34
CA LEU A 150 4.95 2.49 -15.93
C LEU A 150 3.67 2.08 -16.68
N VAL A 151 3.68 0.88 -17.24
CA VAL A 151 2.59 0.37 -18.06
C VAL A 151 2.24 -1.06 -17.67
N THR A 152 0.95 -1.35 -17.60
CA THR A 152 0.45 -2.66 -17.14
C THR A 152 0.86 -3.83 -18.04
N LYS A 153 1.14 -3.56 -19.32
CA LYS A 153 1.66 -4.57 -20.26
C LYS A 153 3.02 -5.15 -19.87
N ASN A 154 3.84 -4.40 -19.13
CA ASN A 154 5.21 -4.78 -18.79
C ASN A 154 5.30 -5.43 -17.40
N ILE A 155 4.16 -5.74 -16.77
CA ILE A 155 4.12 -6.48 -15.50
C ILE A 155 4.96 -7.77 -15.48
N PRO A 156 4.98 -8.60 -16.54
CA PRO A 156 5.82 -9.80 -16.53
C PRO A 156 7.32 -9.51 -16.34
N GLU A 157 7.81 -8.40 -16.91
CA GLU A 157 9.19 -7.94 -16.77
C GLU A 157 9.41 -7.29 -15.40
N TYR A 158 8.47 -6.46 -14.94
CA TYR A 158 8.54 -5.89 -13.59
C TYR A 158 8.54 -6.97 -12.50
N CYS A 159 7.93 -8.14 -12.73
CA CYS A 159 7.95 -9.27 -11.80
C CYS A 159 9.37 -9.84 -11.60
N SER A 160 10.25 -9.81 -12.61
CA SER A 160 11.63 -10.27 -12.45
C SER A 160 12.53 -9.23 -11.78
N ILE A 161 12.21 -7.94 -11.95
CA ILE A 161 12.95 -6.82 -11.35
C ILE A 161 12.55 -6.60 -9.88
N LEU A 162 11.27 -6.73 -9.53
CA LEU A 162 10.76 -6.41 -8.19
C LEU A 162 11.59 -7.00 -7.02
N PRO A 163 12.07 -8.26 -7.06
CA PRO A 163 12.87 -8.83 -5.98
C PRO A 163 14.27 -8.21 -5.83
N THR A 164 14.81 -7.56 -6.86
CA THR A 164 16.14 -6.94 -6.83
C THR A 164 16.12 -5.55 -6.20
N ILE A 165 14.95 -4.93 -6.08
CA ILE A 165 14.80 -3.58 -5.54
C ILE A 165 15.00 -3.62 -4.02
N PRO A 166 16.02 -2.95 -3.48
CA PRO A 166 16.30 -2.99 -2.05
C PRO A 166 15.29 -2.15 -1.26
N ARG A 167 15.12 -2.45 0.03
CA ARG A 167 14.41 -1.61 1.01
C ARG A 167 12.96 -1.25 0.63
N THR A 168 12.23 -2.17 0.01
CA THR A 168 10.81 -1.95 -0.33
C THR A 168 9.91 -1.94 0.92
N ASN A 169 10.44 -2.27 2.10
CA ASN A 169 9.76 -2.13 3.39
C ASN A 169 9.75 -0.70 3.95
N ASN A 170 10.46 0.26 3.34
CA ASN A 170 10.55 1.66 3.77
C ASN A 170 9.27 2.47 3.49
N LEU A 171 8.14 2.00 4.00
CA LEU A 171 6.81 2.44 3.63
C LEU A 171 6.22 3.50 4.57
N VAL A 172 6.84 3.77 5.72
CA VAL A 172 6.27 4.67 6.74
C VAL A 172 5.98 6.04 6.15
N GLY A 173 6.93 6.61 5.38
CA GLY A 173 6.75 7.93 4.78
C GLY A 173 5.63 7.97 3.74
N LEU A 174 5.48 6.91 2.94
CA LEU A 174 4.36 6.78 2.00
C LEU A 174 3.02 6.73 2.74
N MET A 175 2.93 5.91 3.79
CA MET A 175 1.70 5.77 4.57
C MET A 175 1.31 7.07 5.27
N MET A 176 2.26 7.75 5.90
CA MET A 176 2.03 9.01 6.61
C MET A 176 1.55 10.13 5.68
N GLN A 177 2.10 10.20 4.46
CA GLN A 177 1.70 11.19 3.48
C GLN A 177 0.22 11.05 3.08
N PHE A 178 -0.25 9.82 2.87
CA PHE A 178 -1.67 9.60 2.56
C PHE A 178 -2.56 9.71 3.80
N LEU A 179 -2.06 9.30 4.97
CA LEU A 179 -2.78 9.42 6.24
C LEU A 179 -3.19 10.88 6.51
N ASP A 180 -2.27 11.83 6.31
CA ASP A 180 -2.56 13.26 6.43
C ASP A 180 -3.64 13.72 5.42
N GLY A 181 -3.57 13.25 4.17
CA GLY A 181 -4.61 13.54 3.17
C GLY A 181 -5.99 12.99 3.57
N PHE A 182 -6.04 11.77 4.11
CA PHE A 182 -7.29 11.12 4.51
C PHE A 182 -7.87 11.69 5.82
N SER A 183 -7.06 12.19 6.76
CA SER A 183 -7.53 12.78 8.01
C SER A 183 -8.31 14.08 7.81
N HIS A 184 -7.99 14.82 6.75
CA HIS A 184 -8.71 16.04 6.35
C HIS A 184 -9.93 15.75 5.46
N CYS A 185 -10.28 14.48 5.26
CA CYS A 185 -11.44 14.09 4.46
C CYS A 185 -12.74 14.04 5.27
N SER A 186 -13.78 14.64 4.71
CA SER A 186 -15.13 14.66 5.32
C SER A 186 -15.81 13.28 5.29
N SER A 187 -15.36 12.37 4.42
CA SER A 187 -15.90 11.01 4.30
C SER A 187 -15.55 10.14 5.52
N GLU A 188 -16.56 9.49 6.10
CA GLU A 188 -16.37 8.58 7.24
C GLU A 188 -15.47 7.39 6.88
N VAL A 189 -15.64 6.87 5.67
CA VAL A 189 -14.82 5.77 5.13
C VAL A 189 -13.35 6.14 5.07
N CYS A 190 -13.04 7.40 4.72
CA CYS A 190 -11.67 7.90 4.71
C CYS A 190 -11.09 7.96 6.13
N ARG A 191 -11.89 8.34 7.13
CA ARG A 191 -11.46 8.34 8.54
C ARG A 191 -11.21 6.94 9.08
N GLU A 192 -11.97 5.94 8.66
CA GLU A 192 -11.67 4.54 8.99
C GLU A 192 -10.30 4.11 8.43
N TYR A 193 -9.95 4.55 7.22
CA TYR A 193 -8.65 4.26 6.63
C TYR A 193 -7.49 4.93 7.36
N VAL A 194 -7.68 6.10 7.98
CA VAL A 194 -6.66 6.74 8.82
C VAL A 194 -6.22 5.81 9.96
N GLY A 195 -7.16 5.17 10.65
CA GLY A 195 -6.85 4.22 11.72
C GLY A 195 -6.04 3.02 11.24
N LEU A 196 -6.44 2.44 10.10
CA LEU A 196 -5.74 1.29 9.51
C LEU A 196 -4.35 1.65 8.96
N LEU A 197 -4.22 2.78 8.26
CA LEU A 197 -2.94 3.29 7.78
C LEU A 197 -1.99 3.60 8.95
N GLY A 198 -2.52 4.15 10.04
CA GLY A 198 -1.77 4.39 11.27
C GLY A 198 -1.28 3.10 11.92
N ASN A 199 -2.10 2.04 11.93
CA ASN A 199 -1.68 0.71 12.39
C ASN A 199 -0.57 0.12 11.51
N CYS A 200 -0.71 0.21 10.19
CA CYS A 200 0.33 -0.23 9.24
C CYS A 200 1.65 0.51 9.47
N ALA A 201 1.62 1.84 9.53
CA ALA A 201 2.80 2.67 9.79
C ALA A 201 3.43 2.36 11.16
N GLY A 202 2.61 2.23 12.20
CA GLY A 202 3.05 1.86 13.54
C GLY A 202 3.78 0.53 13.58
N ARG A 203 3.23 -0.50 12.93
CA ARG A 203 3.87 -1.81 12.80
C ARG A 203 5.17 -1.76 12.02
N SER A 204 5.21 -0.98 10.93
CA SER A 204 6.46 -0.76 10.18
C SER A 204 7.53 -0.04 11.00
N MET A 205 7.16 0.77 11.99
CA MET A 205 8.09 1.37 12.96
C MET A 205 8.45 0.45 14.13
N GLY A 206 8.02 -0.81 14.10
CA GLY A 206 8.32 -1.77 15.17
C GLY A 206 7.40 -1.69 16.38
N ARG A 207 6.25 -1.00 16.31
CA ARG A 207 5.22 -1.13 17.35
C ARG A 207 4.74 -2.57 17.41
N SER A 208 5.00 -3.22 18.53
CA SER A 208 4.29 -4.43 18.94
C SER A 208 2.84 -4.05 19.18
N THR A 209 2.00 -4.04 18.13
CA THR A 209 0.56 -3.98 18.31
C THR A 209 0.15 -5.23 19.07
N SER A 210 -0.07 -5.11 20.38
CA SER A 210 -1.07 -5.94 21.05
C SER A 210 -2.38 -5.63 20.34
N LEU A 211 -2.75 -6.45 19.35
CA LEU A 211 -4.09 -6.44 18.80
C LEU A 211 -5.00 -6.78 19.98
N SER A 212 -5.51 -5.75 20.66
CA SER A 212 -6.39 -5.91 21.81
C SER A 212 -7.74 -6.37 21.29
N PHE A 213 -7.87 -7.69 21.14
CA PHE A 213 -9.15 -8.34 20.88
C PHE A 213 -9.99 -8.27 22.17
N SER A 214 -10.62 -7.13 22.41
CA SER A 214 -11.60 -6.94 23.50
C SER A 214 -13.02 -7.27 23.04
#